data_AF-A0A3D3CS18-F1
#
_entry.id   AF-A0A3D3CS18-F1
#
_cell.length_a   1.000
_cell.length_b   1.000
_cell.length_c   1.000
_cell.angle_alpha   90.00
_cell.angle_beta   90.00
_cell.angle_gamma   90.00
#
_symmetry.space_group_name_H-M   'P 1'
#
loop_
_entity.id
_entity.type
_entity.pdbx_description
1 polymer ?
#
loop_
_entity_poly.entity_id
_entity_poly.type
_entity_poly.pdbx_seq_one_letter_code
_entity_poly.pdbx_strand_id
1 'polypeptide(L)'
;MNVFQKYLLFCTIWLFILSEAATGQEKTMSPVTKHASPEARALLNFFYRISGQYILTGQHNYPDVKGRNTKFAEYYTGKMPVIYSTDWGFAKAGNTDSYLARQDIVDEAIRQNKLGAIVTICWHAVPPTANEPVTFQPLPNADTAALASVQGKLTDQQFKDVLTPGTVLYKHWCTQVDSIAVYLKKLQDAHVPVLWRPYHEMNGDWFWWGGRLGEYSTVKLYRQLFDRLVNYHKLNNLIWIWSVDRPGTPVRKFSNFYPGNGFLDILALDVYGSDFNQNYYDSLLSLSMGKPIVLGEVGNPPTPEILKRQPKWSYYVIWAGMVRNTLKKQYETLYNDSHVLCLDDAAYRIAIAPYRSAAGLSSLTMQMNRGSDFLGEWTLDEEKSKLEDAGTGNLPYKIKIIQKEKDIAIERIRLSEYADDMFVKEDLLLNGGEKEFLSPFGNAPGTIKAYSSEKGDTLFVDSKISFKNAGKTNEWITKEVWTIQDQGKVLSVRQTSAMFRGKKTITAIFDKQ
;
A
#
# COMPACT_ATOMS: atom_id res chain seq x y z
N MET A 1 60.08 57.91 -17.37
CA MET A 1 59.17 56.99 -18.09
C MET A 1 58.89 55.80 -17.17
N ASN A 2 57.98 55.98 -16.22
CA ASN A 2 56.52 55.75 -16.31
C ASN A 2 56.14 54.26 -16.26
N VAL A 3 56.13 53.73 -15.03
CA VAL A 3 55.05 53.04 -14.27
C VAL A 3 53.79 52.51 -14.99
N PHE A 4 53.84 52.21 -16.29
CA PHE A 4 52.69 51.72 -17.07
C PHE A 4 53.00 50.44 -17.86
N GLN A 5 53.88 49.58 -17.34
CA GLN A 5 54.23 48.29 -17.98
C GLN A 5 54.46 47.13 -17.01
N LYS A 6 53.82 47.16 -15.82
CA LYS A 6 53.82 46.03 -14.86
C LYS A 6 52.44 45.48 -14.49
N TYR A 7 51.38 45.93 -15.17
CA TYR A 7 50.00 45.45 -14.96
C TYR A 7 49.36 44.88 -16.23
N LEU A 8 50.14 44.16 -17.07
CA LEU A 8 49.61 43.48 -18.25
C LEU A 8 50.09 42.04 -18.38
N LEU A 9 50.32 41.36 -17.25
CA LEU A 9 50.66 39.93 -17.20
C LEU A 9 50.01 39.20 -16.01
N PHE A 10 48.83 39.66 -15.57
CA PHE A 10 48.03 39.01 -14.51
C PHE A 10 46.52 39.11 -14.77
N CYS A 11 46.10 39.12 -16.03
CA CYS A 11 44.67 39.04 -16.42
C CYS A 11 44.38 38.09 -17.60
N THR A 12 45.36 37.28 -18.03
CA THR A 12 45.21 36.32 -19.14
C THR A 12 45.55 34.88 -18.76
N ILE A 13 45.52 34.54 -17.46
CA ILE A 13 45.55 33.14 -16.96
C ILE A 13 44.44 32.92 -15.90
N TRP A 14 43.28 33.55 -16.11
CA TRP A 14 42.03 33.26 -15.36
C TRP A 14 40.83 33.24 -16.32
N LEU A 15 41.06 32.81 -17.55
CA LEU A 15 40.05 32.76 -18.62
C LEU A 15 40.16 31.47 -19.45
N PHE A 16 40.54 30.36 -18.79
CA PHE A 16 40.54 29.01 -19.39
C PHE A 16 40.36 27.87 -18.36
N ILE A 17 39.64 28.08 -17.25
CA ILE A 17 39.18 26.98 -16.38
C ILE A 17 37.76 27.25 -15.83
N LEU A 18 36.84 27.70 -16.68
CA LEU A 18 35.41 27.83 -16.33
C LEU A 18 34.54 27.63 -17.58
N SER A 19 34.68 26.48 -18.24
CA SER A 19 33.71 26.03 -19.24
C SER A 19 33.74 24.51 -19.41
N GLU A 20 33.58 23.79 -18.30
CA GLU A 20 33.16 22.39 -18.30
C GLU A 20 32.42 22.09 -17.00
N ALA A 21 31.45 22.94 -16.68
CA ALA A 21 30.27 22.44 -15.99
C ALA A 21 29.55 21.55 -17.00
N ALA A 22 30.03 20.32 -17.15
CA ALA A 22 29.23 19.26 -17.73
C ALA A 22 27.92 19.26 -16.95
N THR A 23 26.85 19.76 -17.58
CA THR A 23 25.49 19.47 -17.17
C THR A 23 25.38 17.96 -17.23
N GLY A 24 25.73 17.29 -16.14
CA GLY A 24 25.58 15.86 -15.97
C GLY A 24 24.10 15.57 -16.05
N GLN A 25 23.61 15.34 -17.27
CA GLN A 25 22.27 14.84 -17.48
C GLN A 25 22.26 13.48 -16.77
N GLU A 26 21.59 13.39 -15.62
CA GLU A 26 21.44 12.13 -14.90
C GLU A 26 21.02 11.07 -15.91
N LYS A 27 21.79 9.97 -15.99
CA LYS A 27 21.53 8.89 -16.94
C LYS A 27 20.15 8.30 -16.62
N THR A 28 19.15 8.69 -17.40
CA THR A 28 17.79 8.17 -17.24
C THR A 28 17.75 6.71 -17.66
N MET A 29 17.36 5.84 -16.74
CA MET A 29 17.22 4.41 -17.01
C MET A 29 15.87 4.14 -17.68
N SER A 30 15.87 3.28 -18.69
CA SER A 30 14.66 2.88 -19.40
C SER A 30 14.19 1.51 -18.93
N PRO A 31 12.89 1.31 -18.68
CA PRO A 31 12.35 -0.02 -18.47
C PRO A 31 12.59 -0.94 -19.68
N VAL A 32 12.63 -2.24 -19.45
CA VAL A 32 12.80 -3.26 -20.51
C VAL A 32 11.64 -3.24 -21.52
N THR A 33 10.47 -2.78 -21.09
CA THR A 33 9.34 -2.51 -21.97
C THR A 33 9.65 -1.30 -22.87
N LYS A 34 9.82 -1.53 -24.18
CA LYS A 34 10.25 -0.51 -25.17
C LYS A 34 9.43 0.79 -25.13
N HIS A 35 8.12 0.68 -24.93
CA HIS A 35 7.18 1.81 -24.90
C HIS A 35 6.61 2.07 -23.51
N ALA A 36 7.41 1.84 -22.47
CA ALA A 36 7.00 2.05 -21.07
C ALA A 36 6.45 3.46 -20.85
N SER A 37 5.37 3.53 -20.07
CA SER A 37 4.68 4.77 -19.76
C SER A 37 5.58 5.74 -18.97
N PRO A 38 5.30 7.07 -19.01
CA PRO A 38 6.06 8.06 -18.27
C PRO A 38 6.15 7.75 -16.78
N GLU A 39 5.05 7.31 -16.16
CA GLU A 39 4.98 6.96 -14.75
C GLU A 39 5.81 5.71 -14.40
N ALA A 40 5.82 4.68 -15.25
CA ALA A 40 6.66 3.49 -15.04
C ALA A 40 8.15 3.83 -15.19
N ARG A 41 8.52 4.65 -16.17
CA ARG A 41 9.88 5.14 -16.33
C ARG A 41 10.32 5.97 -15.12
N ALA A 42 9.48 6.88 -14.65
CA ALA A 42 9.80 7.73 -13.51
C ALA A 42 9.92 6.92 -12.21
N LEU A 43 9.04 5.94 -11.99
CA LEU A 43 9.13 5.06 -10.82
C LEU A 43 10.38 4.18 -10.86
N LEU A 44 10.76 3.63 -12.03
CA LEU A 44 12.02 2.89 -12.15
C LEU A 44 13.24 3.77 -11.85
N ASN A 45 13.28 4.99 -12.38
CA ASN A 45 14.36 5.94 -12.09
C ASN A 45 14.42 6.32 -10.60
N PHE A 46 13.28 6.39 -9.92
CA PHE A 46 13.24 6.54 -8.46
C PHE A 46 13.96 5.38 -7.76
N PHE A 47 13.73 4.12 -8.14
CA PHE A 47 14.45 2.97 -7.57
C PHE A 47 15.96 3.00 -7.83
N TYR A 48 16.40 3.44 -9.02
CA TYR A 48 17.82 3.65 -9.30
C TYR A 48 18.45 4.72 -8.39
N ARG A 49 17.74 5.82 -8.11
CA ARG A 49 18.25 6.91 -7.26
C ARG A 49 18.36 6.52 -5.79
N ILE A 50 17.38 5.77 -5.27
CA ILE A 50 17.40 5.38 -3.84
C ILE A 50 18.31 4.18 -3.54
N SER A 51 18.66 3.36 -4.55
CA SER A 51 19.42 2.13 -4.32
C SER A 51 20.81 2.39 -3.71
N GLY A 52 21.05 1.89 -2.50
CA GLY A 52 22.27 2.15 -1.75
C GLY A 52 22.21 3.37 -0.84
N GLN A 53 21.10 4.13 -0.87
CA GLN A 53 20.87 5.30 -0.02
C GLN A 53 19.68 5.09 0.93
N TYR A 54 18.60 4.49 0.45
CA TYR A 54 17.41 4.26 1.24
C TYR A 54 16.82 2.89 0.95
N ILE A 55 16.12 2.36 1.96
CA ILE A 55 15.24 1.20 1.84
C ILE A 55 13.83 1.60 2.24
N LEU A 56 12.85 1.23 1.42
CA LEU A 56 11.44 1.52 1.68
C LEU A 56 10.78 0.38 2.47
N THR A 57 9.93 0.72 3.42
CA THR A 57 9.13 -0.26 4.17
C THR A 57 7.94 -0.74 3.37
N GLY A 58 7.53 -2.00 3.53
CA GLY A 58 6.46 -2.59 2.74
C GLY A 58 5.68 -3.66 3.47
N GLN A 59 4.42 -3.84 3.06
CA GLN A 59 3.49 -4.76 3.70
C GLN A 59 2.59 -5.44 2.67
N HIS A 60 2.49 -6.77 2.75
CA HIS A 60 1.61 -7.58 1.91
C HIS A 60 0.21 -7.72 2.50
N ASN A 61 -0.79 -7.70 1.61
CA ASN A 61 -2.20 -7.87 1.91
C ASN A 61 -2.77 -8.98 1.04
N TYR A 62 -3.56 -9.88 1.65
CA TYR A 62 -4.29 -10.89 0.89
C TYR A 62 -5.29 -10.24 -0.08
N PRO A 63 -5.61 -10.90 -1.21
CA PRO A 63 -6.53 -10.41 -2.24
C PRO A 63 -7.84 -9.81 -1.70
N ASP A 64 -8.56 -10.55 -0.86
CA ASP A 64 -9.92 -10.22 -0.42
C ASP A 64 -9.93 -9.42 0.91
N VAL A 65 -8.84 -8.70 1.23
CA VAL A 65 -8.76 -7.89 2.47
C VAL A 65 -8.29 -6.45 2.26
N LYS A 66 -8.09 -5.99 1.01
CA LYS A 66 -7.66 -4.62 0.67
C LYS A 66 -6.43 -4.20 1.51
N GLY A 67 -6.35 -2.96 2.00
CA GLY A 67 -5.27 -2.49 2.87
C GLY A 67 -5.29 -2.94 4.35
N ARG A 68 -6.01 -4.00 4.73
CA ARG A 68 -6.16 -4.41 6.15
C ARG A 68 -4.82 -4.66 6.84
N ASN A 69 -3.90 -5.40 6.22
CA ASN A 69 -2.62 -5.73 6.84
C ASN A 69 -1.68 -4.52 6.84
N THR A 70 -1.73 -3.65 5.82
CA THR A 70 -1.02 -2.36 5.82
C THR A 70 -1.45 -1.48 6.99
N LYS A 71 -2.76 -1.33 7.23
CA LYS A 71 -3.28 -0.58 8.39
C LYS A 71 -2.88 -1.22 9.72
N PHE A 72 -2.91 -2.55 9.80
CA PHE A 72 -2.46 -3.24 10.99
C PHE A 72 -0.96 -3.05 11.25
N ALA A 73 -0.12 -3.07 10.21
CA ALA A 73 1.31 -2.79 10.33
C ALA A 73 1.57 -1.35 10.80
N GLU A 74 0.83 -0.37 10.26
CA GLU A 74 0.89 1.01 10.76
C GLU A 74 0.53 1.08 12.25
N TYR A 75 -0.59 0.49 12.66
CA TYR A 75 -0.99 0.46 14.06
C TYR A 75 0.05 -0.22 14.97
N TYR A 76 0.63 -1.33 14.50
CA TYR A 76 1.58 -2.10 15.29
C TYR A 76 2.94 -1.41 15.44
N THR A 77 3.41 -0.72 14.39
CA THR A 77 4.76 -0.15 14.28
C THR A 77 4.81 1.37 14.47
N GLY A 78 3.67 2.06 14.41
CA GLY A 78 3.55 3.53 14.50
C GLY A 78 3.85 4.28 13.20
N LYS A 79 4.21 3.58 12.12
CA LYS A 79 4.60 4.16 10.83
C LYS A 79 3.91 3.45 9.66
N MET A 80 3.42 4.22 8.71
CA MET A 80 2.77 3.69 7.51
C MET A 80 3.78 3.12 6.51
N PRO A 81 3.64 1.86 6.06
CA PRO A 81 4.48 1.28 5.00
C PRO A 81 4.36 2.04 3.66
N VAL A 82 5.48 2.13 2.93
CA VAL A 82 5.52 2.75 1.58
C VAL A 82 4.99 1.82 0.50
N ILE A 83 5.42 0.54 0.53
CA ILE A 83 5.03 -0.44 -0.47
C ILE A 83 3.70 -1.10 -0.06
N TYR A 84 2.67 -0.90 -0.87
CA TYR A 84 1.44 -1.67 -0.81
C TYR A 84 1.59 -2.90 -1.71
N SER A 85 1.60 -4.09 -1.10
CA SER A 85 1.73 -5.37 -1.80
C SER A 85 0.44 -6.18 -1.72
N THR A 86 0.07 -6.85 -2.81
CA THR A 86 -1.06 -7.81 -2.86
C THR A 86 -0.87 -8.86 -3.97
N ASP A 87 -1.87 -9.74 -4.15
CA ASP A 87 -1.90 -10.82 -5.14
C ASP A 87 -3.21 -10.78 -5.97
N TRP A 88 -3.27 -11.45 -7.12
CA TRP A 88 -4.48 -11.59 -7.94
C TRP A 88 -5.47 -12.67 -7.48
N GLY A 89 -5.07 -13.52 -6.52
CA GLY A 89 -5.93 -14.55 -5.97
C GLY A 89 -6.24 -15.71 -6.92
N PHE A 90 -6.65 -16.82 -6.34
CA PHE A 90 -6.90 -18.10 -7.01
C PHE A 90 -8.03 -18.92 -6.36
N ALA A 91 -8.45 -18.55 -5.14
CA ALA A 91 -9.35 -19.34 -4.32
C ALA A 91 -10.82 -18.96 -4.53
N LYS A 92 -11.72 -19.80 -4.02
CA LYS A 92 -13.17 -19.59 -4.08
C LYS A 92 -13.63 -18.39 -3.23
N ALA A 93 -14.88 -17.97 -3.42
CA ALA A 93 -15.51 -16.93 -2.60
C ALA A 93 -15.41 -17.26 -1.10
N GLY A 94 -15.22 -16.23 -0.27
CA GLY A 94 -15.09 -16.34 1.19
C GLY A 94 -13.71 -16.79 1.68
N ASN A 95 -12.75 -17.02 0.78
CA ASN A 95 -11.35 -17.20 1.12
C ASN A 95 -10.58 -15.88 0.94
N THR A 96 -9.59 -15.61 1.79
CA THR A 96 -8.77 -14.39 1.70
C THR A 96 -8.02 -14.24 0.37
N ASP A 97 -7.76 -15.35 -0.33
CA ASP A 97 -7.14 -15.39 -1.65
C ASP A 97 -8.17 -15.48 -2.80
N SER A 98 -9.39 -14.99 -2.60
CA SER A 98 -10.44 -15.11 -3.60
C SER A 98 -10.08 -14.42 -4.92
N TYR A 99 -10.18 -15.15 -6.04
CA TYR A 99 -9.98 -14.55 -7.38
C TYR A 99 -11.09 -13.54 -7.75
N LEU A 100 -12.22 -13.54 -7.02
CA LEU A 100 -13.33 -12.61 -7.23
C LEU A 100 -13.01 -11.19 -6.74
N ALA A 101 -11.96 -11.02 -5.93
CA ALA A 101 -11.52 -9.72 -5.40
C ALA A 101 -10.75 -8.85 -6.41
N ARG A 102 -10.52 -9.32 -7.65
CA ARG A 102 -9.63 -8.63 -8.62
C ARG A 102 -10.06 -7.20 -8.96
N GLN A 103 -11.36 -6.92 -9.01
CA GLN A 103 -11.82 -5.53 -9.20
C GLN A 103 -11.51 -4.67 -7.96
N ASP A 104 -11.77 -5.19 -6.77
CA ASP A 104 -11.44 -4.52 -5.49
C ASP A 104 -9.94 -4.29 -5.32
N ILE A 105 -9.10 -5.22 -5.82
CA ILE A 105 -7.63 -5.06 -5.88
C ILE A 105 -7.24 -3.88 -6.76
N VAL A 106 -7.86 -3.72 -7.93
CA VAL A 106 -7.60 -2.58 -8.83
C VAL A 106 -7.99 -1.27 -8.15
N ASP A 107 -9.19 -1.21 -7.58
CA ASP A 107 -9.72 0.00 -6.95
C ASP A 107 -8.86 0.41 -5.74
N GLU A 108 -8.44 -0.56 -4.93
CA GLU A 108 -7.55 -0.33 -3.79
C GLU A 108 -6.14 0.07 -4.24
N ALA A 109 -5.57 -0.55 -5.26
CA ALA A 109 -4.26 -0.17 -5.79
C ALA A 109 -4.26 1.29 -6.30
N ILE A 110 -5.31 1.71 -7.01
CA ILE A 110 -5.49 3.11 -7.44
C ILE A 110 -5.58 4.03 -6.21
N ARG A 111 -6.36 3.66 -5.20
CA ARG A 111 -6.50 4.44 -3.96
C ARG A 111 -5.17 4.59 -3.22
N GLN A 112 -4.46 3.49 -3.02
CA GLN A 112 -3.15 3.45 -2.35
C GLN A 112 -2.12 4.28 -3.10
N ASN A 113 -2.12 4.21 -4.43
CA ASN A 113 -1.23 5.01 -5.26
C ASN A 113 -1.47 6.53 -5.12
N LYS A 114 -2.74 6.94 -5.14
CA LYS A 114 -3.14 8.34 -4.88
C LYS A 114 -2.66 8.81 -3.50
N LEU A 115 -2.80 7.96 -2.48
CA LEU A 115 -2.34 8.23 -1.11
C LEU A 115 -0.82 8.26 -0.93
N GLY A 116 -0.07 7.85 -1.95
CA GLY A 116 1.39 7.92 -1.94
C GLY A 116 2.09 6.57 -1.94
N ALA A 117 1.37 5.45 -1.76
CA ALA A 117 2.01 4.15 -1.75
C ALA A 117 2.49 3.74 -3.15
N ILE A 118 3.56 2.94 -3.19
CA ILE A 118 4.01 2.27 -4.41
C ILE A 118 3.36 0.89 -4.45
N VAL A 119 2.76 0.55 -5.59
CA VAL A 119 2.00 -0.69 -5.77
C VAL A 119 2.90 -1.81 -6.29
N THR A 120 2.94 -2.94 -5.59
CA THR A 120 3.49 -4.21 -6.10
C THR A 120 2.42 -5.29 -6.06
N ILE A 121 2.37 -6.09 -7.11
CA ILE A 121 1.39 -7.18 -7.23
C ILE A 121 2.13 -8.44 -7.67
N CYS A 122 1.96 -9.52 -6.91
CA CYS A 122 2.37 -10.86 -7.30
C CYS A 122 1.19 -11.68 -7.84
N TRP A 123 1.46 -12.90 -8.30
CA TRP A 123 0.42 -13.77 -8.82
C TRP A 123 0.71 -15.23 -8.50
N HIS A 124 -0.05 -15.77 -7.56
CA HIS A 124 -0.20 -17.21 -7.37
C HIS A 124 -1.05 -17.80 -8.51
N ALA A 125 -0.42 -17.97 -9.67
CA ALA A 125 -1.11 -18.37 -10.90
C ALA A 125 -1.70 -19.78 -10.82
N VAL A 126 -2.94 -19.93 -11.28
CA VAL A 126 -3.59 -21.24 -11.46
C VAL A 126 -2.92 -22.01 -12.58
N PRO A 127 -2.67 -23.34 -12.44
CA PRO A 127 -2.07 -24.11 -13.52
C PRO A 127 -3.00 -24.19 -14.74
N PRO A 128 -2.48 -24.23 -15.97
CA PRO A 128 -3.29 -24.37 -17.19
C PRO A 128 -4.05 -25.69 -17.31
N THR A 129 -3.90 -26.61 -16.36
CA THR A 129 -4.67 -27.87 -16.24
C THR A 129 -6.00 -27.69 -15.51
N ALA A 130 -6.28 -26.52 -14.91
CA ALA A 130 -7.48 -26.27 -14.12
C ALA A 130 -8.05 -24.86 -14.33
N ASN A 131 -9.34 -24.68 -14.01
CA ASN A 131 -9.99 -23.37 -13.93
C ASN A 131 -10.03 -22.90 -12.48
N GLU A 132 -10.08 -21.58 -12.29
CA GLU A 132 -10.40 -20.98 -10.99
C GLU A 132 -11.84 -21.34 -10.56
N PRO A 133 -12.08 -21.59 -9.26
CA PRO A 133 -11.12 -21.56 -8.16
C PRO A 133 -10.32 -22.86 -7.98
N VAL A 134 -9.11 -22.74 -7.43
CA VAL A 134 -8.26 -23.86 -7.01
C VAL A 134 -7.84 -23.74 -5.55
N THR A 135 -7.19 -24.78 -5.00
CA THR A 135 -6.57 -24.74 -3.67
C THR A 135 -5.11 -24.28 -3.75
N PHE A 136 -4.54 -23.85 -2.63
CA PHE A 136 -3.11 -23.54 -2.58
C PHE A 136 -2.26 -24.81 -2.70
N GLN A 137 -2.60 -25.83 -1.90
CA GLN A 137 -1.96 -27.15 -1.91
C GLN A 137 -2.83 -28.20 -2.61
N PRO A 138 -2.23 -29.23 -3.21
CA PRO A 138 -2.98 -30.37 -3.72
C PRO A 138 -3.84 -31.00 -2.62
N LEU A 139 -5.08 -31.37 -2.97
CA LEU A 139 -5.93 -32.15 -2.07
C LEU A 139 -5.36 -33.57 -1.89
N PRO A 140 -5.64 -34.24 -0.76
CA PRO A 140 -5.31 -35.65 -0.60
C PRO A 140 -5.85 -36.48 -1.78
N ASN A 141 -5.00 -37.35 -2.34
CA ASN A 141 -5.31 -38.22 -3.49
C ASN A 141 -5.67 -37.49 -4.80
N ALA A 142 -5.29 -36.21 -4.95
CA ALA A 142 -5.46 -35.51 -6.22
C ALA A 142 -4.67 -36.19 -7.35
N ASP A 143 -5.28 -36.25 -8.54
CA ASP A 143 -4.61 -36.75 -9.74
C ASP A 143 -3.48 -35.79 -10.14
N THR A 144 -2.26 -36.31 -10.19
CA THR A 144 -1.06 -35.55 -10.56
C THR A 144 -1.05 -35.16 -12.03
N ALA A 145 -1.80 -35.85 -12.89
CA ALA A 145 -2.02 -35.48 -14.27
C ALA A 145 -3.11 -34.41 -14.45
N ALA A 146 -3.89 -34.09 -13.42
CA ALA A 146 -4.94 -33.08 -13.44
C ALA A 146 -4.75 -32.06 -12.32
N LEU A 147 -3.56 -31.45 -12.25
CA LEU A 147 -3.20 -30.50 -11.20
C LEU A 147 -4.21 -29.35 -11.11
N ALA A 148 -4.85 -29.21 -9.94
CA ALA A 148 -5.84 -28.18 -9.63
C ALA A 148 -5.48 -27.44 -8.33
N SER A 149 -4.21 -27.08 -8.20
CA SER A 149 -3.67 -26.30 -7.09
C SER A 149 -2.48 -25.46 -7.54
N VAL A 150 -2.21 -24.36 -6.83
CA VAL A 150 -1.08 -23.47 -7.12
C VAL A 150 0.25 -24.19 -6.88
N GLN A 151 0.36 -24.90 -5.75
CA GLN A 151 1.47 -25.80 -5.47
C GLN A 151 1.28 -27.15 -6.16
N GLY A 152 2.40 -27.77 -6.54
CA GLY A 152 2.44 -29.03 -7.27
C GLY A 152 3.26 -28.90 -8.55
N LYS A 153 3.29 -29.96 -9.36
CA LYS A 153 4.16 -30.05 -10.53
C LYS A 153 3.39 -30.56 -11.74
N LEU A 154 3.43 -29.81 -12.84
CA LEU A 154 2.99 -30.30 -14.14
C LEU A 154 3.92 -31.41 -14.64
N THR A 155 3.38 -32.39 -15.37
CA THR A 155 4.22 -33.37 -16.07
C THR A 155 5.11 -32.68 -17.12
N ASP A 156 6.18 -33.34 -17.56
CA ASP A 156 7.08 -32.77 -18.57
C ASP A 156 6.36 -32.48 -19.90
N GLN A 157 5.44 -33.37 -20.29
CA GLN A 157 4.61 -33.16 -21.47
C GLN A 157 3.67 -31.97 -21.30
N GLN A 158 3.02 -31.83 -20.15
CA GLN A 158 2.12 -30.68 -19.89
C GLN A 158 2.87 -29.35 -19.90
N PHE A 159 4.06 -29.29 -19.29
CA PHE A 159 4.85 -28.06 -19.29
C PHE A 159 5.36 -27.71 -20.70
N LYS A 160 5.73 -28.74 -21.48
CA LYS A 160 6.02 -28.57 -22.91
C LYS A 160 4.81 -28.01 -23.66
N ASP A 161 3.63 -28.56 -23.42
CA ASP A 161 2.40 -28.11 -24.08
C ASP A 161 2.05 -26.66 -23.72
N VAL A 162 2.19 -26.26 -22.45
CA VAL A 162 2.01 -24.85 -22.01
C VAL A 162 2.94 -23.87 -22.75
N LEU A 163 4.12 -24.33 -23.16
CA LEU A 163 5.12 -23.54 -23.89
C LEU A 163 5.04 -23.68 -25.42
N THR A 164 4.08 -24.44 -25.94
CA THR A 164 3.99 -24.75 -27.36
C THR A 164 2.71 -24.14 -27.95
N PRO A 165 2.82 -23.06 -28.76
CA PRO A 165 1.67 -22.46 -29.42
C PRO A 165 0.82 -23.48 -30.18
N GLY A 166 -0.51 -23.40 -30.00
CA GLY A 166 -1.47 -24.26 -30.68
C GLY A 166 -1.99 -25.44 -29.84
N THR A 167 -1.28 -25.86 -28.78
CA THR A 167 -1.79 -26.89 -27.87
C THR A 167 -2.98 -26.40 -27.05
N VAL A 168 -3.73 -27.34 -26.45
CA VAL A 168 -4.85 -27.01 -25.55
C VAL A 168 -4.36 -26.25 -24.32
N LEU A 169 -3.26 -26.71 -23.69
CA LEU A 169 -2.73 -26.07 -22.49
C LEU A 169 -2.15 -24.69 -22.76
N TYR A 170 -1.52 -24.45 -23.92
CA TYR A 170 -1.09 -23.11 -24.33
C TYR A 170 -2.29 -22.16 -24.48
N LYS A 171 -3.36 -22.59 -25.16
CA LYS A 171 -4.57 -21.77 -25.34
C LYS A 171 -5.26 -21.47 -24.01
N HIS A 172 -5.27 -22.43 -23.09
CA HIS A 172 -5.83 -22.23 -21.77
C HIS A 172 -4.98 -21.27 -20.92
N TRP A 173 -3.65 -21.46 -20.92
CA TRP A 173 -2.71 -20.52 -20.31
C TRP A 173 -2.90 -19.09 -20.85
N CYS A 174 -3.04 -18.95 -22.17
CA CYS A 174 -3.33 -17.67 -22.81
C CYS A 174 -4.60 -17.01 -22.23
N THR A 175 -5.69 -17.78 -22.09
CA THR A 175 -6.96 -17.29 -21.54
C THR A 175 -6.81 -16.83 -20.07
N GLN A 176 -6.06 -17.59 -19.26
CA GLN A 176 -5.77 -17.23 -17.88
C GLN A 176 -4.95 -15.92 -17.82
N VAL A 177 -3.90 -15.78 -18.62
CA VAL A 177 -3.11 -14.54 -18.69
C VAL A 177 -3.96 -13.35 -19.17
N ASP A 178 -4.82 -13.57 -20.16
CA ASP A 178 -5.70 -12.52 -20.70
C ASP A 178 -6.67 -12.00 -19.63
N SER A 179 -7.15 -12.88 -18.75
CA SER A 179 -8.02 -12.49 -17.63
C SER A 179 -7.31 -11.53 -16.67
N ILE A 180 -6.02 -11.73 -16.40
CA ILE A 180 -5.20 -10.84 -15.56
C ILE A 180 -4.86 -9.55 -16.31
N ALA A 181 -4.57 -9.65 -17.61
CA ALA A 181 -4.24 -8.49 -18.44
C ALA A 181 -5.36 -7.43 -18.45
N VAL A 182 -6.63 -7.84 -18.35
CA VAL A 182 -7.77 -6.92 -18.21
C VAL A 182 -7.63 -6.01 -16.98
N TYR A 183 -7.23 -6.56 -15.83
CA TYR A 183 -7.07 -5.78 -14.59
C TYR A 183 -5.80 -4.93 -14.61
N LEU A 184 -4.70 -5.45 -15.14
CA LEU A 184 -3.47 -4.68 -15.35
C LEU A 184 -3.71 -3.50 -16.32
N LYS A 185 -4.57 -3.68 -17.33
CA LYS A 185 -4.96 -2.62 -18.26
C LYS A 185 -5.75 -1.52 -17.56
N LYS A 186 -6.67 -1.85 -16.65
CA LYS A 186 -7.37 -0.85 -15.82
C LYS A 186 -6.39 -0.01 -14.99
N LEU A 187 -5.35 -0.63 -14.44
CA LEU A 187 -4.29 0.09 -13.72
C LEU A 187 -3.47 0.99 -14.65
N GLN A 188 -3.19 0.53 -15.88
CA GLN A 188 -2.54 1.36 -16.90
C GLN A 188 -3.38 2.57 -17.27
N ASP A 189 -4.67 2.37 -17.53
CA ASP A 189 -5.59 3.45 -17.90
C ASP A 189 -5.78 4.46 -16.76
N ALA A 190 -5.55 4.03 -15.51
CA ALA A 190 -5.50 4.88 -14.33
C ALA A 190 -4.10 5.48 -14.04
N HIS A 191 -3.13 5.34 -14.94
CA HIS A 191 -1.75 5.81 -14.78
C HIS A 191 -1.03 5.29 -13.52
N VAL A 192 -1.36 4.05 -13.11
CA VAL A 192 -0.70 3.38 -11.98
C VAL A 192 0.38 2.43 -12.52
N PRO A 193 1.68 2.72 -12.31
CA PRO A 193 2.71 1.74 -12.60
C PRO A 193 2.70 0.63 -11.55
N VAL A 194 2.92 -0.60 -12.00
CA VAL A 194 2.88 -1.80 -11.15
C VAL A 194 4.26 -2.42 -11.10
N LEU A 195 4.80 -2.58 -9.89
CA LEU A 195 5.92 -3.46 -9.62
C LEU A 195 5.44 -4.92 -9.75
N TRP A 196 5.52 -5.46 -10.96
CA TRP A 196 4.91 -6.72 -11.36
C TRP A 196 5.83 -7.90 -11.05
N ARG A 197 5.41 -8.79 -10.15
CA ARG A 197 6.22 -9.90 -9.62
C ARG A 197 5.59 -11.27 -9.96
N PRO A 198 5.49 -11.64 -11.25
CA PRO A 198 4.89 -12.91 -11.68
C PRO A 198 5.82 -14.08 -11.39
N TYR A 199 5.22 -15.27 -11.24
CA TYR A 199 5.96 -16.53 -11.12
C TYR A 199 7.13 -16.42 -10.14
N HIS A 200 6.88 -15.88 -8.95
CA HIS A 200 7.88 -15.67 -7.90
C HIS A 200 8.40 -17.00 -7.35
N GLU A 201 9.56 -16.97 -6.69
CA GLU A 201 10.24 -18.14 -6.12
C GLU A 201 10.50 -19.26 -7.13
N MET A 202 10.70 -18.91 -8.41
CA MET A 202 10.70 -19.89 -9.49
C MET A 202 11.91 -20.84 -9.50
N ASN A 203 12.94 -20.53 -8.72
CA ASN A 203 14.06 -21.43 -8.49
C ASN A 203 13.72 -22.54 -7.47
N GLY A 204 12.61 -22.45 -6.74
CA GLY A 204 11.98 -23.54 -5.99
C GLY A 204 11.20 -24.52 -6.86
N ASP A 205 10.77 -25.65 -6.30
CA ASP A 205 10.01 -26.71 -6.98
C ASP A 205 8.61 -26.96 -6.36
N TRP A 206 8.14 -26.08 -5.47
CA TRP A 206 6.83 -26.18 -4.83
C TRP A 206 5.69 -25.63 -5.70
N PHE A 207 5.97 -24.66 -6.57
CA PHE A 207 4.98 -24.11 -7.50
C PHE A 207 5.08 -24.76 -8.88
N TRP A 208 3.96 -24.87 -9.59
CA TRP A 208 3.90 -25.55 -10.89
C TRP A 208 4.79 -24.92 -11.96
N TRP A 209 5.11 -23.63 -11.82
CA TRP A 209 6.01 -22.89 -12.72
C TRP A 209 7.49 -23.07 -12.41
N GLY A 210 7.85 -23.60 -11.24
CA GLY A 210 9.21 -23.57 -10.70
C GLY A 210 10.09 -24.77 -11.07
N GLY A 211 11.39 -24.62 -10.86
CA GLY A 211 12.35 -25.73 -10.80
C GLY A 211 12.69 -26.39 -12.15
N ARG A 212 12.20 -25.85 -13.27
CA ARG A 212 12.40 -26.44 -14.61
C ARG A 212 13.54 -25.78 -15.39
N LEU A 213 14.47 -26.61 -15.84
CA LEU A 213 15.63 -26.27 -16.67
C LEU A 213 15.55 -26.94 -18.05
N GLY A 214 16.41 -26.53 -18.99
CA GLY A 214 16.49 -27.11 -20.33
C GLY A 214 15.57 -26.44 -21.36
N GLU A 215 15.14 -27.18 -22.37
CA GLU A 215 14.38 -26.65 -23.51
C GLU A 215 13.02 -26.10 -23.09
N TYR A 216 12.27 -26.81 -22.24
CA TYR A 216 10.97 -26.39 -21.71
C TYR A 216 11.14 -25.93 -20.26
N SER A 217 11.70 -24.73 -20.10
CA SER A 217 12.15 -24.21 -18.82
C SER A 217 11.28 -23.08 -18.27
N THR A 218 11.42 -22.88 -16.97
CA THR A 218 10.88 -21.75 -16.21
C THR A 218 11.20 -20.40 -16.85
N VAL A 219 12.43 -20.25 -17.37
CA VAL A 219 12.87 -19.03 -18.09
C VAL A 219 12.03 -18.79 -19.34
N LYS A 220 11.71 -19.83 -20.12
CA LYS A 220 10.85 -19.69 -21.30
C LYS A 220 9.42 -19.30 -20.91
N LEU A 221 8.88 -19.84 -19.82
CA LEU A 221 7.56 -19.46 -19.31
C LEU A 221 7.52 -17.97 -18.91
N TYR A 222 8.53 -17.49 -18.21
CA TYR A 222 8.65 -16.07 -17.84
C TYR A 222 8.69 -15.16 -19.09
N ARG A 223 9.51 -15.52 -20.09
CA ARG A 223 9.60 -14.78 -21.36
C ARG A 223 8.30 -14.84 -22.18
N GLN A 224 7.58 -15.97 -22.14
CA GLN A 224 6.28 -16.12 -22.79
C GLN A 224 5.23 -15.19 -22.16
N LEU A 225 5.22 -15.07 -20.82
CA LEU A 225 4.37 -14.10 -20.12
C LEU A 225 4.75 -12.67 -20.48
N PHE A 226 6.05 -12.35 -20.54
CA PHE A 226 6.54 -11.05 -20.99
C PHE A 226 6.01 -10.67 -22.36
N ASP A 227 6.18 -11.56 -23.34
CA ASP A 227 5.70 -11.33 -24.70
C ASP A 227 4.18 -11.12 -24.74
N ARG A 228 3.41 -11.95 -24.03
CA ARG A 228 1.95 -11.84 -24.01
C ARG A 228 1.47 -10.53 -23.35
N LEU A 229 2.04 -10.12 -22.22
CA LEU A 229 1.61 -8.90 -21.53
C LEU A 229 2.11 -7.63 -22.25
N VAL A 230 3.38 -7.61 -22.68
CA VAL A 230 3.99 -6.41 -23.27
C VAL A 230 3.68 -6.29 -24.76
N ASN A 231 3.92 -7.34 -25.55
CA ASN A 231 3.82 -7.27 -27.01
C ASN A 231 2.40 -7.53 -27.51
N TYR A 232 1.66 -8.46 -26.90
CA TYR A 232 0.28 -8.74 -27.31
C TYR A 232 -0.72 -7.75 -26.66
N HIS A 233 -0.76 -7.66 -25.32
CA HIS A 233 -1.70 -6.78 -24.60
C HIS A 233 -1.29 -5.30 -24.54
N LYS A 234 -0.08 -4.95 -24.99
CA LYS A 234 0.44 -3.58 -24.97
C LYS A 234 0.44 -2.95 -23.57
N LEU A 235 0.67 -3.77 -22.54
CA LEU A 235 0.82 -3.27 -21.18
C LEU A 235 2.17 -2.59 -21.04
N ASN A 236 2.14 -1.29 -20.73
CA ASN A 236 3.32 -0.44 -20.66
C ASN A 236 3.54 0.25 -19.30
N ASN A 237 2.66 0.00 -18.34
CA ASN A 237 2.78 0.45 -16.95
C ASN A 237 3.52 -0.56 -16.03
N LEU A 238 3.95 -1.71 -16.55
CA LEU A 238 4.60 -2.76 -15.75
C LEU A 238 6.11 -2.52 -15.62
N ILE A 239 6.61 -2.54 -14.39
CA ILE A 239 8.03 -2.67 -14.05
C ILE A 239 8.25 -4.13 -13.64
N TRP A 240 9.07 -4.85 -14.41
CA TRP A 240 9.21 -6.30 -14.28
C TRP A 240 10.16 -6.68 -13.15
N ILE A 241 9.63 -7.38 -12.14
CA ILE A 241 10.39 -7.91 -11.02
C ILE A 241 10.61 -9.41 -11.23
N TRP A 242 11.87 -9.82 -11.25
CA TRP A 242 12.26 -11.23 -11.21
C TRP A 242 12.60 -11.63 -9.78
N SER A 243 11.73 -12.41 -9.13
CA SER A 243 11.81 -12.74 -7.70
C SER A 243 12.18 -14.19 -7.45
N VAL A 244 13.33 -14.42 -6.83
CA VAL A 244 13.82 -15.75 -6.44
C VAL A 244 13.62 -16.02 -4.95
N ASP A 245 13.55 -17.28 -4.54
CA ASP A 245 13.75 -17.67 -3.14
C ASP A 245 15.23 -18.01 -2.90
N ARG A 246 15.63 -18.17 -1.65
CA ARG A 246 16.96 -18.58 -1.22
C ARG A 246 17.35 -19.94 -1.85
N PRO A 247 18.59 -20.06 -2.37
CA PRO A 247 19.04 -21.30 -3.01
C PRO A 247 19.33 -22.34 -1.92
N GLY A 248 18.39 -23.27 -1.71
CA GLY A 248 18.58 -24.39 -0.79
C GLY A 248 19.48 -25.52 -1.34
N THR A 249 19.74 -25.54 -2.65
CA THR A 249 20.58 -26.56 -3.32
C THR A 249 21.32 -25.97 -4.54
N PRO A 250 22.39 -26.61 -5.05
CA PRO A 250 23.13 -26.11 -6.22
C PRO A 250 22.28 -25.92 -7.49
N VAL A 251 21.25 -26.74 -7.68
CA VAL A 251 20.35 -26.61 -8.85
C VAL A 251 19.47 -25.36 -8.75
N ARG A 252 19.16 -24.90 -7.53
CA ARG A 252 18.33 -23.71 -7.27
C ARG A 252 19.10 -22.38 -7.33
N LYS A 253 20.36 -22.40 -7.79
CA LYS A 253 21.16 -21.18 -7.96
C LYS A 253 20.45 -20.20 -8.91
N PHE A 254 20.54 -18.91 -8.59
CA PHE A 254 19.82 -17.83 -9.28
C PHE A 254 20.07 -17.80 -10.80
N SER A 255 21.32 -17.99 -11.22
CA SER A 255 21.70 -17.93 -12.64
C SER A 255 21.02 -18.98 -13.52
N ASN A 256 20.54 -20.10 -12.95
CA ASN A 256 19.81 -21.12 -13.70
C ASN A 256 18.42 -20.66 -14.15
N PHE A 257 17.84 -19.68 -13.45
CA PHE A 257 16.46 -19.21 -13.67
C PHE A 257 16.40 -17.76 -14.14
N TYR A 258 17.57 -17.16 -14.43
CA TYR A 258 17.70 -15.77 -14.80
C TYR A 258 17.20 -15.54 -16.24
N PRO A 259 16.18 -14.69 -16.47
CA PRO A 259 15.55 -14.56 -17.77
C PRO A 259 16.34 -13.68 -18.74
N GLY A 260 17.43 -13.06 -18.29
CA GLY A 260 18.22 -12.10 -19.07
C GLY A 260 17.77 -10.66 -18.83
N ASN A 261 18.72 -9.72 -18.90
CA ASN A 261 18.49 -8.31 -18.57
C ASN A 261 17.51 -7.57 -19.50
N GLY A 262 17.12 -8.17 -20.63
CA GLY A 262 16.08 -7.65 -21.52
C GLY A 262 14.65 -7.99 -21.09
N PHE A 263 14.46 -8.75 -20.00
CA PHE A 263 13.14 -9.21 -19.55
C PHE A 263 12.79 -8.80 -18.12
N LEU A 264 13.69 -8.10 -17.41
CA LEU A 264 13.47 -7.65 -16.03
C LEU A 264 14.02 -6.24 -15.81
N ASP A 265 13.37 -5.49 -14.93
CA ASP A 265 13.78 -4.16 -14.49
C ASP A 265 14.44 -4.19 -13.11
N ILE A 266 13.93 -5.04 -12.20
CA ILE A 266 14.36 -5.16 -10.81
C ILE A 266 14.50 -6.65 -10.46
N LEU A 267 15.49 -6.99 -9.63
CA LEU A 267 15.67 -8.35 -9.10
C LEU A 267 15.20 -8.38 -7.65
N ALA A 268 14.53 -9.45 -7.25
CA ALA A 268 14.02 -9.63 -5.90
C ALA A 268 14.48 -10.95 -5.29
N LEU A 269 14.62 -10.95 -3.96
CA LEU A 269 14.87 -12.14 -3.16
C LEU A 269 13.82 -12.23 -2.05
N ASP A 270 13.24 -13.41 -1.88
CA ASP A 270 12.33 -13.73 -0.78
C ASP A 270 13.14 -14.35 0.38
N VAL A 271 12.97 -13.83 1.60
CA VAL A 271 13.79 -14.20 2.77
C VAL A 271 12.92 -14.45 4.00
N TYR A 272 12.73 -15.72 4.33
CA TYR A 272 12.09 -16.16 5.57
C TYR A 272 13.13 -16.68 6.58
N GLY A 273 12.79 -16.63 7.87
CA GLY A 273 13.68 -17.09 8.95
C GLY A 273 14.89 -16.17 9.22
N SER A 274 14.86 -14.91 8.76
CA SER A 274 15.95 -13.93 8.90
C SER A 274 17.29 -14.35 8.28
N ASP A 275 17.25 -15.21 7.26
CA ASP A 275 18.43 -15.75 6.58
C ASP A 275 18.95 -14.80 5.48
N PHE A 276 19.45 -13.64 5.91
CA PHE A 276 20.03 -12.62 5.03
C PHE A 276 21.48 -12.94 4.64
N ASN A 277 21.74 -14.15 4.13
CA ASN A 277 23.10 -14.60 3.79
C ASN A 277 23.78 -13.67 2.76
N GLN A 278 25.04 -13.32 3.00
CA GLN A 278 25.81 -12.42 2.13
C GLN A 278 25.97 -12.99 0.71
N ASN A 279 26.12 -14.30 0.57
CA ASN A 279 26.26 -14.94 -0.75
C ASN A 279 25.02 -14.75 -1.62
N TYR A 280 23.82 -14.68 -1.03
CA TYR A 280 22.59 -14.44 -1.78
C TYR A 280 22.58 -13.01 -2.33
N TYR A 281 22.91 -12.04 -1.48
CA TYR A 281 23.02 -10.64 -1.88
C TYR A 281 24.08 -10.43 -2.97
N ASP A 282 25.29 -10.97 -2.80
CA ASP A 282 26.39 -10.82 -3.76
C ASP A 282 26.06 -11.49 -5.11
N SER A 283 25.43 -12.67 -5.08
CA SER A 283 24.99 -13.37 -6.30
C SER A 283 23.93 -12.59 -7.06
N LEU A 284 22.97 -11.99 -6.34
CA LEU A 284 21.92 -11.18 -6.96
C LEU A 284 22.48 -9.87 -7.53
N LEU A 285 23.39 -9.22 -6.82
CA LEU A 285 24.10 -8.04 -7.31
C LEU A 285 24.89 -8.32 -8.59
N SER A 286 25.61 -9.45 -8.63
CA SER A 286 26.35 -9.87 -9.83
C SER A 286 25.43 -10.02 -11.04
N LEU A 287 24.27 -10.65 -10.87
CA LEU A 287 23.26 -10.81 -11.93
C LEU A 287 22.56 -9.49 -12.31
N SER A 288 22.47 -8.53 -11.39
CA SER A 288 21.75 -7.29 -11.62
C SER A 288 22.34 -6.43 -12.73
N MET A 289 23.67 -6.51 -12.92
CA MET A 289 24.45 -5.58 -13.75
C MET A 289 24.08 -4.11 -13.51
N GLY A 290 23.86 -3.75 -12.23
CA GLY A 290 23.52 -2.40 -11.80
C GLY A 290 22.02 -2.08 -11.74
N LYS A 291 21.13 -3.03 -12.09
CA LYS A 291 19.68 -2.89 -11.81
C LYS A 291 19.40 -2.90 -10.31
N PRO A 292 18.34 -2.21 -9.82
CA PRO A 292 17.98 -2.25 -8.41
C PRO A 292 17.65 -3.67 -7.95
N ILE A 293 17.94 -3.93 -6.67
CA ILE A 293 17.56 -5.17 -5.99
C ILE A 293 16.66 -4.88 -4.79
N VAL A 294 15.73 -5.79 -4.51
CA VAL A 294 14.70 -5.62 -3.46
C VAL A 294 14.46 -6.93 -2.71
N LEU A 295 13.89 -6.84 -1.51
CA LEU A 295 13.40 -8.00 -0.78
C LEU A 295 11.91 -8.18 -1.09
N GLY A 296 11.61 -9.14 -1.96
CA GLY A 296 10.26 -9.35 -2.52
C GLY A 296 9.25 -9.72 -1.44
N GLU A 297 9.69 -10.57 -0.52
CA GLU A 297 8.96 -11.02 0.67
C GLU A 297 9.92 -11.26 1.82
N VAL A 298 9.49 -10.92 3.04
CA VAL A 298 10.20 -11.27 4.26
C VAL A 298 9.24 -11.69 5.37
N GLY A 299 9.69 -12.61 6.22
CA GLY A 299 9.01 -12.88 7.50
C GLY A 299 9.36 -11.84 8.57
N ASN A 300 10.62 -11.43 8.62
CA ASN A 300 11.15 -10.38 9.49
C ASN A 300 11.90 -9.38 8.62
N PRO A 301 11.79 -8.07 8.84
CA PRO A 301 12.59 -7.10 8.10
C PRO A 301 14.09 -7.28 8.39
N PRO A 302 14.98 -6.87 7.47
CA PRO A 302 16.41 -6.83 7.74
C PRO A 302 16.70 -5.93 8.94
N THR A 303 17.58 -6.37 9.84
CA THR A 303 18.01 -5.52 10.96
C THR A 303 18.92 -4.39 10.46
N PRO A 304 19.14 -3.32 11.25
CA PRO A 304 20.08 -2.26 10.87
C PRO A 304 21.49 -2.78 10.52
N GLU A 305 21.96 -3.82 11.21
CA GLU A 305 23.25 -4.45 10.89
C GLU A 305 23.22 -5.15 9.51
N ILE A 306 22.11 -5.80 9.15
CA ILE A 306 21.94 -6.36 7.80
C ILE A 306 21.96 -5.24 6.76
N LEU A 307 21.23 -4.15 7.00
CA LEU A 307 21.17 -3.02 6.05
C LEU A 307 22.53 -2.36 5.85
N LYS A 308 23.34 -2.25 6.91
CA LYS A 308 24.70 -1.73 6.82
C LYS A 308 25.60 -2.57 5.92
N ARG A 309 25.50 -3.91 5.99
CA ARG A 309 26.29 -4.84 5.15
C ARG A 309 25.68 -5.09 3.76
N GLN A 310 24.37 -4.86 3.60
CA GLN A 310 23.62 -5.06 2.35
C GLN A 310 22.84 -3.80 1.94
N PRO A 311 23.53 -2.68 1.68
CA PRO A 311 22.88 -1.37 1.51
C PRO A 311 22.04 -1.23 0.23
N LYS A 312 22.18 -2.13 -0.75
CA LYS A 312 21.54 -1.98 -2.07
C LYS A 312 20.08 -2.41 -2.12
N TRP A 313 19.55 -3.02 -1.06
CA TRP A 313 18.12 -3.33 -0.95
C TRP A 313 17.29 -2.05 -0.98
N SER A 314 16.41 -1.93 -1.98
CA SER A 314 15.64 -0.68 -2.18
C SER A 314 14.26 -0.70 -1.52
N TYR A 315 13.70 -1.89 -1.25
CA TYR A 315 12.56 -2.05 -0.35
C TYR A 315 12.54 -3.46 0.25
N TYR A 316 11.73 -3.66 1.29
CA TYR A 316 11.27 -4.99 1.72
C TYR A 316 9.74 -5.04 1.85
N VAL A 317 9.15 -6.22 1.73
CA VAL A 317 7.71 -6.43 1.97
C VAL A 317 7.49 -7.52 3.00
N ILE A 318 6.87 -7.19 4.13
CA ILE A 318 6.54 -8.18 5.15
C ILE A 318 5.30 -8.97 4.72
N TRP A 319 5.34 -10.30 4.86
CA TRP A 319 4.22 -11.17 4.51
C TRP A 319 3.06 -11.08 5.50
N ALA A 320 1.98 -10.39 5.12
CA ALA A 320 0.70 -10.37 5.83
C ALA A 320 0.83 -10.22 7.36
N GLY A 321 0.35 -11.19 8.13
CA GLY A 321 0.37 -11.16 9.60
C GLY A 321 1.76 -11.25 10.24
N MET A 322 2.82 -11.54 9.46
CA MET A 322 4.17 -11.73 9.97
C MET A 322 4.83 -10.44 10.48
N VAL A 323 4.16 -9.28 10.34
CA VAL A 323 4.62 -8.04 11.01
C VAL A 323 4.83 -8.25 12.52
N ARG A 324 4.08 -9.17 13.14
CA ARG A 324 4.21 -9.53 14.56
C ARG A 324 5.37 -10.45 14.89
N ASN A 325 6.09 -10.98 13.90
CA ASN A 325 7.28 -11.81 14.13
C ASN A 325 8.47 -10.98 14.63
N THR A 326 8.37 -9.65 14.56
CA THR A 326 9.35 -8.69 15.04
C THR A 326 8.72 -7.84 16.14
N LEU A 327 9.43 -7.63 17.25
CA LEU A 327 8.92 -6.87 18.38
C LEU A 327 8.84 -5.37 18.07
N LYS A 328 7.90 -4.66 18.70
CA LYS A 328 7.76 -3.19 18.56
C LYS A 328 9.08 -2.45 18.80
N LYS A 329 9.82 -2.80 19.85
CA LYS A 329 11.15 -2.22 20.14
C LYS A 329 12.17 -2.43 19.02
N GLN A 330 12.08 -3.55 18.30
CA GLN A 330 12.97 -3.79 17.16
C GLN A 330 12.56 -2.94 15.95
N TYR A 331 11.26 -2.70 15.74
CA TYR A 331 10.79 -1.72 14.76
C TYR A 331 11.18 -0.29 15.12
N GLU A 332 11.08 0.10 16.39
CA GLU A 332 11.53 1.42 16.85
C GLU A 332 13.02 1.63 16.51
N THR A 333 13.88 0.65 16.80
CA THR A 333 15.29 0.70 16.41
C THR A 333 15.47 0.79 14.90
N LEU A 334 14.73 -0.01 14.13
CA LEU A 334 14.82 -0.02 12.67
C LEU A 334 14.36 1.31 12.04
N TYR A 335 13.25 1.88 12.53
CA TYR A 335 12.63 3.08 11.98
C TYR A 335 13.28 4.38 12.47
N ASN A 336 14.14 4.31 13.49
CA ASN A 336 15.02 5.41 13.88
C ASN A 336 16.24 5.54 12.94
N ASP A 337 16.50 4.56 12.08
CA ASP A 337 17.53 4.67 11.04
C ASP A 337 17.01 5.53 9.88
N SER A 338 17.67 6.66 9.61
CA SER A 338 17.28 7.59 8.54
C SER A 338 17.34 7.01 7.12
N HIS A 339 18.00 5.85 6.94
CA HIS A 339 18.01 5.14 5.66
C HIS A 339 16.73 4.32 5.44
N VAL A 340 15.95 4.03 6.49
CA VAL A 340 14.68 3.30 6.40
C VAL A 340 13.53 4.30 6.27
N LEU A 341 12.86 4.29 5.12
CA LEU A 341 11.81 5.25 4.83
C LEU A 341 10.42 4.62 4.89
N CYS A 342 9.56 5.27 5.66
CA CYS A 342 8.13 5.07 5.73
C CYS A 342 7.38 6.15 4.93
N LEU A 343 6.08 5.95 4.69
CA LEU A 343 5.27 6.83 3.83
C LEU A 343 5.23 8.28 4.34
N ASP A 344 5.25 8.45 5.66
CA ASP A 344 5.18 9.75 6.33
C ASP A 344 6.48 10.56 6.24
N ASP A 345 7.62 9.92 5.95
CA ASP A 345 8.92 10.55 6.09
C ASP A 345 9.20 11.58 4.97
N ALA A 346 9.73 12.74 5.36
CA ALA A 346 10.00 13.85 4.44
C ALA A 346 10.94 13.45 3.29
N ALA A 347 11.97 12.67 3.59
CA ALA A 347 12.92 12.18 2.59
C ALA A 347 12.23 11.35 1.50
N TYR A 348 11.26 10.50 1.87
CA TYR A 348 10.46 9.75 0.90
C TYR A 348 9.64 10.68 0.01
N ARG A 349 8.90 11.62 0.63
CA ARG A 349 8.03 12.57 -0.09
C ARG A 349 8.78 13.43 -1.10
N ILE A 350 9.99 13.84 -0.76
CA ILE A 350 10.88 14.58 -1.65
C ILE A 350 11.36 13.67 -2.79
N ALA A 351 11.89 12.49 -2.46
CA ALA A 351 12.47 11.58 -3.44
C ALA A 351 11.46 11.08 -4.49
N ILE A 352 10.20 10.85 -4.07
CA ILE A 352 9.14 10.31 -4.92
C ILE A 352 8.44 11.38 -5.80
N ALA A 353 8.65 12.67 -5.54
CA ALA A 353 7.95 13.77 -6.22
C ALA A 353 8.04 13.74 -7.77
N PRO A 354 9.20 13.41 -8.40
CA PRO A 354 9.28 13.31 -9.86
C PRO A 354 8.37 12.22 -10.46
N TYR A 355 8.25 11.07 -9.78
CA TYR A 355 7.31 10.03 -10.19
C TYR A 355 5.86 10.53 -10.10
N ARG A 356 5.50 11.17 -8.99
CA ARG A 356 4.14 11.70 -8.80
C ARG A 356 3.76 12.70 -9.89
N SER A 357 4.68 13.60 -10.23
CA SER A 357 4.48 14.54 -11.33
C SER A 357 4.28 13.82 -12.67
N ALA A 358 5.07 12.79 -12.97
CA ALA A 358 4.94 12.01 -14.21
C ALA A 358 3.61 11.22 -14.29
N ALA A 359 3.07 10.81 -13.14
CA ALA A 359 1.79 10.12 -13.01
C ALA A 359 0.58 11.07 -12.92
N GLY A 360 0.77 12.39 -13.00
CA GLY A 360 -0.32 13.37 -12.83
C GLY A 360 -0.91 13.42 -11.42
N LEU A 361 -0.16 12.96 -10.42
CA LEU A 361 -0.57 12.95 -9.01
C LEU A 361 -0.12 14.23 -8.31
N SER A 362 -0.95 14.73 -7.38
CA SER A 362 -0.59 15.86 -6.51
C SER A 362 0.65 15.55 -5.68
N SER A 363 1.44 16.56 -5.33
CA SER A 363 2.57 16.38 -4.42
C SER A 363 2.10 15.85 -3.06
N LEU A 364 2.89 14.98 -2.44
CA LEU A 364 2.65 14.60 -1.05
C LEU A 364 3.07 15.77 -0.18
N THR A 365 2.12 16.52 0.37
CA THR A 365 2.42 17.60 1.30
C THR A 365 3.20 17.06 2.50
N MET A 366 4.16 17.83 3.01
CA MET A 366 4.95 17.48 4.22
C MET A 366 4.08 17.17 5.43
N GLN A 367 2.85 17.69 5.45
CA GLN A 367 1.79 17.23 6.33
C GLN A 367 1.06 16.08 5.63
N MET A 368 1.41 14.84 5.98
CA MET A 368 0.44 13.78 5.86
C MET A 368 -0.55 13.98 7.01
N ASN A 369 -1.65 14.68 6.72
CA ASN A 369 -2.80 14.58 7.59
C ASN A 369 -3.36 13.19 7.34
N ARG A 370 -2.88 12.24 8.16
CA ARG A 370 -3.43 10.91 8.32
C ARG A 370 -4.94 11.11 8.39
N GLY A 371 -5.68 10.67 7.36
CA GLY A 371 -7.13 10.67 7.43
C GLY A 371 -7.49 9.98 8.74
N SER A 372 -8.13 10.71 9.64
CA SER A 372 -8.34 10.27 11.00
C SER A 372 -9.27 9.06 10.94
N ASP A 373 -8.75 7.87 11.26
CA ASP A 373 -9.57 6.67 11.31
C ASP A 373 -10.46 6.73 12.56
N PHE A 374 -11.58 7.42 12.41
CA PHE A 374 -12.65 7.52 13.41
C PHE A 374 -13.29 6.15 13.67
N LEU A 375 -13.09 5.13 12.83
CA LEU A 375 -13.76 3.84 12.99
C LEU A 375 -13.32 3.12 14.27
N GLY A 376 -14.28 2.47 14.92
CA GLY A 376 -14.06 1.70 16.14
C GLY A 376 -15.05 2.07 17.25
N GLU A 377 -14.80 1.51 18.43
CA GLU A 377 -15.52 1.83 19.66
C GLU A 377 -14.66 2.75 20.52
N TRP A 378 -15.30 3.76 21.10
CA TRP A 378 -14.69 4.82 21.87
C TRP A 378 -15.45 4.96 23.19
N THR A 379 -14.74 4.97 24.30
CA THR A 379 -15.33 5.11 25.65
C THR A 379 -14.93 6.45 26.23
N LEU A 380 -15.88 7.17 26.82
CA LEU A 380 -15.64 8.47 27.44
C LEU A 380 -14.63 8.33 28.59
N ASP A 381 -13.59 9.15 28.55
CA ASP A 381 -12.65 9.35 29.65
C ASP A 381 -13.03 10.67 30.33
N GLU A 382 -13.71 10.56 31.47
CA GLU A 382 -14.16 11.72 32.24
C GLU A 382 -12.99 12.53 32.81
N GLU A 383 -11.89 11.87 33.18
CA GLU A 383 -10.72 12.50 33.80
C GLU A 383 -9.95 13.38 32.81
N LYS A 384 -9.84 12.93 31.55
CA LYS A 384 -9.21 13.70 30.47
C LYS A 384 -10.14 14.77 29.89
N SER A 385 -11.45 14.67 30.13
CA SER A 385 -12.46 15.58 29.58
C SER A 385 -12.50 16.93 30.31
N LYS A 386 -12.85 17.99 29.57
CA LYS A 386 -13.08 19.35 30.11
C LYS A 386 -14.54 19.73 29.90
N LEU A 387 -15.37 19.45 30.90
CA LEU A 387 -16.84 19.52 30.78
C LEU A 387 -17.48 20.77 31.42
N GLU A 388 -16.69 21.59 32.12
CA GLU A 388 -17.21 22.69 32.95
C GLU A 388 -18.36 22.21 33.86
N ASP A 389 -19.34 23.07 34.16
CA ASP A 389 -20.51 22.73 34.98
C ASP A 389 -21.56 21.87 34.21
N ALA A 390 -21.20 21.28 33.06
CA ALA A 390 -22.17 20.51 32.25
C ALA A 390 -22.35 19.09 32.77
N GLY A 391 -21.33 18.55 33.44
CA GLY A 391 -21.23 17.13 33.77
C GLY A 391 -21.32 16.23 32.54
N THR A 392 -21.54 14.93 32.77
CA THR A 392 -21.59 13.89 31.72
C THR A 392 -23.01 13.49 31.32
N GLY A 393 -24.06 13.93 32.04
CA GLY A 393 -25.42 13.43 31.85
C GLY A 393 -26.01 13.60 30.43
N ASN A 394 -25.47 14.54 29.63
CA ASN A 394 -25.89 14.77 28.25
C ASN A 394 -24.86 14.30 27.20
N LEU A 395 -23.79 13.62 27.61
CA LEU A 395 -22.76 13.06 26.73
C LEU A 395 -22.97 11.56 26.56
N PRO A 396 -22.63 10.99 25.39
CA PRO A 396 -22.51 9.55 25.27
C PRO A 396 -21.33 9.05 26.10
N TYR A 397 -21.51 7.97 26.85
CA TYR A 397 -20.38 7.30 27.52
C TYR A 397 -19.64 6.34 26.57
N LYS A 398 -20.30 5.92 25.48
CA LYS A 398 -19.69 5.14 24.40
C LYS A 398 -20.15 5.65 23.03
N ILE A 399 -19.20 5.73 22.10
CA ILE A 399 -19.44 6.03 20.69
C ILE A 399 -18.91 4.87 19.85
N LYS A 400 -19.69 4.42 18.88
CA LYS A 400 -19.28 3.43 17.90
C LYS A 400 -19.43 4.00 16.50
N ILE A 401 -18.35 3.92 15.71
CA ILE A 401 -18.30 4.49 14.37
C ILE A 401 -17.97 3.37 13.40
N ILE A 402 -18.86 3.15 12.43
CA ILE A 402 -18.73 2.09 11.43
C ILE A 402 -18.85 2.67 10.01
N GLN A 403 -18.04 2.15 9.10
CA GLN A 403 -18.10 2.52 7.68
C GLN A 403 -19.31 1.83 7.03
N LYS A 404 -20.11 2.59 6.27
CA LYS A 404 -21.18 2.07 5.41
C LYS A 404 -21.02 2.64 4.01
N GLU A 405 -20.45 1.88 3.08
CA GLU A 405 -20.23 2.34 1.70
C GLU A 405 -19.56 3.73 1.63
N LYS A 406 -20.32 4.80 1.29
CA LYS A 406 -19.85 6.21 1.22
C LYS A 406 -20.10 7.02 2.50
N ASP A 407 -20.73 6.42 3.50
CA ASP A 407 -21.24 7.06 4.72
C ASP A 407 -20.61 6.47 5.98
N ILE A 408 -20.83 7.14 7.10
CA ILE A 408 -20.52 6.60 8.42
C ILE A 408 -21.80 6.49 9.23
N ALA A 409 -21.94 5.38 9.96
CA ALA A 409 -22.94 5.31 11.02
C ALA A 409 -22.26 5.60 12.35
N ILE A 410 -22.78 6.60 13.06
CA ILE A 410 -22.37 6.97 14.41
C ILE A 410 -23.44 6.47 15.37
N GLU A 411 -23.08 5.52 16.20
CA GLU A 411 -23.91 5.02 17.29
C GLU A 411 -23.44 5.66 18.59
N ARG A 412 -24.32 6.41 19.24
CA ARG A 412 -24.07 7.11 20.51
C ARG A 412 -24.89 6.45 21.61
N ILE A 413 -24.22 5.98 22.65
CA ILE A 413 -24.85 5.27 23.76
C ILE A 413 -24.81 6.18 24.99
N ARG A 414 -26.00 6.44 25.56
CA ARG A 414 -26.20 7.36 26.69
C ARG A 414 -26.94 6.64 27.82
N LEU A 415 -26.61 6.99 29.05
CA LEU A 415 -27.38 6.56 30.21
C LEU A 415 -28.68 7.38 30.28
N SER A 416 -29.81 6.72 30.46
CA SER A 416 -31.12 7.36 30.64
C SER A 416 -31.55 7.29 32.09
N GLU A 417 -32.20 8.35 32.57
CA GLU A 417 -32.71 8.42 33.95
C GLU A 417 -33.94 7.51 34.16
N TYR A 418 -34.62 7.10 33.08
CA TYR A 418 -35.91 6.39 33.12
C TYR A 418 -35.89 5.01 32.46
N ALA A 419 -34.76 4.57 31.91
CA ALA A 419 -34.58 3.26 31.28
C ALA A 419 -33.09 2.89 31.22
N ASP A 420 -32.78 1.59 31.16
CA ASP A 420 -31.42 1.13 30.85
C ASP A 420 -31.05 1.55 29.42
N ASP A 421 -29.87 2.16 29.26
CA ASP A 421 -29.23 2.63 28.02
C ASP A 421 -30.16 3.14 26.89
N MET A 422 -30.22 4.46 26.69
CA MET A 422 -30.79 5.00 25.46
C MET A 422 -29.79 4.89 24.31
N PHE A 423 -30.16 4.11 23.30
CA PHE A 423 -29.43 3.99 22.04
C PHE A 423 -29.88 5.06 21.06
N VAL A 424 -28.99 5.98 20.70
CA VAL A 424 -29.22 6.92 19.60
C VAL A 424 -28.31 6.54 18.44
N LYS A 425 -28.93 6.04 17.37
CA LYS A 425 -28.23 5.70 16.13
C LYS A 425 -28.42 6.80 15.09
N GLU A 426 -27.32 7.35 14.63
CA GLU A 426 -27.28 8.41 13.62
C GLU A 426 -26.53 7.89 12.38
N ASP A 427 -27.26 7.58 11.31
CA ASP A 427 -26.65 7.36 9.99
C ASP A 427 -26.42 8.72 9.33
N LEU A 428 -25.15 9.09 9.10
CA LEU A 428 -24.75 10.40 8.60
C LEU A 428 -23.96 10.30 7.28
N LEU A 429 -24.33 11.13 6.31
CA LEU A 429 -23.60 11.30 5.07
C LEU A 429 -22.42 12.26 5.32
N LEU A 430 -21.21 11.89 4.89
CA LEU A 430 -20.01 12.74 5.03
C LEU A 430 -19.94 13.89 4.01
N ASN A 431 -20.93 14.00 3.13
CA ASN A 431 -20.98 14.99 2.05
C ASN A 431 -21.64 16.32 2.46
N GLY A 432 -21.97 16.51 3.74
CA GLY A 432 -22.63 17.73 4.24
C GLY A 432 -24.14 17.78 4.01
N GLY A 433 -24.76 16.72 3.51
CA GLY A 433 -26.22 16.62 3.37
C GLY A 433 -26.93 16.72 4.73
N GLU A 434 -27.95 17.59 4.82
CA GLU A 434 -28.77 17.71 6.02
C GLU A 434 -29.81 16.58 6.10
N LYS A 435 -29.99 16.04 7.31
CA LYS A 435 -30.96 14.99 7.62
C LYS A 435 -31.84 15.44 8.78
N GLU A 436 -33.13 15.17 8.69
CA GLU A 436 -34.07 15.42 9.78
C GLU A 436 -34.00 14.31 10.84
N PHE A 437 -34.14 14.70 12.11
CA PHE A 437 -34.26 13.77 13.24
C PHE A 437 -35.22 14.33 14.29
N LEU A 438 -35.74 13.46 15.16
CA LEU A 438 -36.51 13.85 16.33
C LEU A 438 -35.59 13.85 17.55
N SER A 439 -35.54 14.99 18.25
CA SER A 439 -34.73 15.14 19.45
C SER A 439 -35.23 14.22 20.56
N PRO A 440 -34.33 13.56 21.32
CA PRO A 440 -34.71 12.83 22.53
C PRO A 440 -35.34 13.74 23.59
N PHE A 441 -35.18 15.06 23.47
CA PHE A 441 -35.88 16.06 24.28
C PHE A 441 -37.25 16.37 23.69
N GLY A 442 -38.25 15.55 24.05
CA GLY A 442 -39.66 15.82 23.74
C GLY A 442 -40.04 15.69 22.27
N ASN A 443 -39.28 14.92 21.48
CA ASN A 443 -39.49 14.73 20.04
C ASN A 443 -39.53 16.03 19.23
N ALA A 444 -38.80 17.06 19.69
CA ALA A 444 -38.67 18.31 18.95
C ALA A 444 -37.97 18.05 17.59
N PRO A 445 -38.47 18.59 16.48
CA PRO A 445 -37.85 18.40 15.18
C PRO A 445 -36.48 19.09 15.13
N GLY A 446 -35.52 18.43 14.50
CA GLY A 446 -34.18 18.95 14.28
C GLY A 446 -33.56 18.49 12.98
N THR A 447 -32.47 19.16 12.60
CA THR A 447 -31.62 18.80 11.46
C THR A 447 -30.20 18.51 11.94
N ILE A 448 -29.54 17.58 11.28
CA ILE A 448 -28.14 17.22 11.53
C ILE A 448 -27.40 17.05 10.20
N LYS A 449 -26.14 17.45 10.15
CA LYS A 449 -25.24 17.16 9.03
C LYS A 449 -23.85 16.83 9.54
N ALA A 450 -23.16 15.97 8.79
CA ALA A 450 -21.76 15.68 9.00
C ALA A 450 -20.96 16.03 7.75
N TYR A 451 -19.74 16.51 7.95
CA TYR A 451 -18.81 16.75 6.86
C TYR A 451 -17.38 16.69 7.39
N SER A 452 -16.44 16.28 6.55
CA SER A 452 -15.03 16.29 6.90
C SER A 452 -14.37 17.61 6.49
N SER A 453 -13.27 17.97 7.14
CA SER A 453 -12.33 18.95 6.57
C SER A 453 -11.84 18.48 5.19
N GLU A 454 -11.36 19.40 4.36
CA GLU A 454 -10.71 19.06 3.08
C GLU A 454 -9.55 18.06 3.25
N LYS A 455 -8.94 18.05 4.45
CA LYS A 455 -7.83 17.18 4.80
C LYS A 455 -8.27 15.82 5.39
N GLY A 456 -9.57 15.62 5.64
CA GLY A 456 -10.10 14.39 6.23
C GLY A 456 -9.62 14.10 7.66
N ASP A 457 -9.04 15.09 8.33
CA ASP A 457 -8.46 14.98 9.68
C ASP A 457 -9.43 15.37 10.81
N THR A 458 -10.51 16.05 10.43
CA THR A 458 -11.50 16.62 11.34
C THR A 458 -12.87 16.27 10.81
N LEU A 459 -13.71 15.70 11.68
CA LEU A 459 -15.11 15.48 11.40
C LEU A 459 -15.93 16.58 12.10
N PHE A 460 -16.78 17.24 11.33
CA PHE A 460 -17.72 18.24 11.83
C PHE A 460 -19.10 17.61 11.90
N VAL A 461 -19.78 17.79 13.04
CA VAL A 461 -21.18 17.40 13.21
C VAL A 461 -21.95 18.62 13.69
N ASP A 462 -22.79 19.16 12.82
CA ASP A 462 -23.63 20.32 13.10
C ASP A 462 -25.07 19.83 13.28
N SER A 463 -25.71 20.20 14.38
CA SER A 463 -27.12 19.91 14.64
C SER A 463 -27.89 21.15 15.11
N LYS A 464 -29.17 21.18 14.76
CA LYS A 464 -30.11 22.23 15.14
C LYS A 464 -31.42 21.59 15.59
N ILE A 465 -31.90 21.93 16.78
CA ILE A 465 -33.21 21.52 17.27
C ILE A 465 -34.08 22.77 17.42
N SER A 466 -35.32 22.70 16.93
CA SER A 466 -36.27 23.81 17.01
C SER A 466 -37.47 23.41 17.86
N PHE A 467 -37.78 24.19 18.90
CA PHE A 467 -38.91 23.92 19.79
C PHE A 467 -39.65 25.20 20.18
N LYS A 468 -40.94 25.07 20.51
CA LYS A 468 -41.77 26.19 20.96
C LYS A 468 -41.86 26.19 22.48
N ASN A 469 -41.57 27.33 23.10
CA ASN A 469 -41.79 27.56 24.52
C ASN A 469 -42.55 28.89 24.71
N ALA A 470 -43.67 28.87 25.43
CA ALA A 470 -44.52 30.03 25.67
C ALA A 470 -44.85 30.87 24.41
N GLY A 471 -45.15 30.19 23.29
CA GLY A 471 -45.48 30.83 22.01
C GLY A 471 -44.29 31.37 21.20
N LYS A 472 -43.06 31.30 21.72
CA LYS A 472 -41.83 31.68 21.01
C LYS A 472 -41.08 30.46 20.49
N THR A 473 -40.62 30.52 19.25
CA THR A 473 -39.69 29.53 18.69
C THR A 473 -38.31 29.78 19.26
N ASN A 474 -37.73 28.74 19.87
CA ASN A 474 -36.35 28.73 20.35
C ASN A 474 -35.56 27.70 19.54
N GLU A 475 -34.29 28.02 19.31
CA GLU A 475 -33.37 27.16 18.59
C GLU A 475 -32.22 26.75 19.52
N TRP A 476 -31.88 25.47 19.46
CA TRP A 476 -30.66 24.95 20.06
C TRP A 476 -29.75 24.49 18.94
N ILE A 477 -28.64 25.22 18.75
CA ILE A 477 -27.63 24.93 17.75
C ILE A 477 -26.43 24.31 18.44
N THR A 478 -26.01 23.13 18.00
CA THR A 478 -24.81 22.44 18.49
C THR A 478 -23.86 22.22 17.33
N LYS A 479 -22.59 22.57 17.53
CA LYS A 479 -21.50 22.31 16.59
C LYS A 479 -20.44 21.49 17.27
N GLU A 480 -20.07 20.38 16.67
CA GLU A 480 -19.04 19.49 17.18
C GLU A 480 -17.86 19.44 16.22
N VAL A 481 -16.65 19.46 16.78
CA VAL A 481 -15.39 19.32 16.06
C VAL A 481 -14.67 18.10 16.62
N TRP A 482 -14.56 17.05 15.81
CA TRP A 482 -14.03 15.75 16.18
C TRP A 482 -12.63 15.60 15.59
N THR A 483 -11.66 15.30 16.44
CA THR A 483 -10.26 15.12 16.04
C THR A 483 -9.69 13.87 16.67
N ILE A 484 -8.83 13.17 15.93
CA ILE A 484 -8.10 12.01 16.44
C ILE A 484 -6.72 12.45 16.91
N GLN A 485 -6.36 12.03 18.11
CA GLN A 485 -5.12 12.33 18.81
C GLN A 485 -4.41 11.02 19.19
N ASP A 486 -3.19 11.14 19.73
CA ASP A 486 -2.37 10.03 20.21
C ASP A 486 -2.30 8.84 19.22
N GLN A 487 -1.94 9.13 17.97
CA GLN A 487 -1.76 8.13 16.91
C GLN A 487 -2.98 7.24 16.65
N GLY A 488 -4.20 7.74 16.84
CA GLY A 488 -5.41 6.95 16.59
C GLY A 488 -6.08 6.38 17.83
N LYS A 489 -5.54 6.64 19.02
CA LYS A 489 -6.05 6.06 20.27
C LYS A 489 -7.02 6.96 21.03
N VAL A 490 -7.00 8.26 20.75
CA VAL A 490 -7.82 9.24 21.47
C VAL A 490 -8.71 9.98 20.48
N LEU A 491 -10.01 10.03 20.75
CA LEU A 491 -10.97 10.87 20.05
C LEU A 491 -11.31 12.07 20.93
N SER A 492 -11.05 13.28 20.43
CA SER A 492 -11.45 14.52 21.09
C SER A 492 -12.63 15.14 20.37
N VAL A 493 -13.73 15.33 21.10
CA VAL A 493 -14.97 15.94 20.62
C VAL A 493 -15.14 17.28 21.31
N ARG A 494 -14.85 18.37 20.59
CA ARG A 494 -15.12 19.73 21.07
C ARG A 494 -16.52 20.15 20.66
N GLN A 495 -17.43 20.25 21.61
CA GLN A 495 -18.82 20.61 21.38
C GLN A 495 -19.07 22.05 21.81
N THR A 496 -19.70 22.84 20.93
CA THR A 496 -20.19 24.19 21.21
C THR A 496 -21.69 24.22 21.04
N SER A 497 -22.42 24.54 22.11
CA SER A 497 -23.88 24.62 22.11
C SER A 497 -24.34 26.05 22.37
N ALA A 498 -25.18 26.60 21.51
CA ALA A 498 -25.84 27.89 21.67
C ALA A 498 -27.33 27.67 21.99
N MET A 499 -27.76 28.18 23.15
CA MET A 499 -29.13 28.07 23.67
C MET A 499 -29.64 29.46 24.09
N PHE A 500 -30.94 29.57 24.41
CA PHE A 500 -31.55 30.82 24.90
C PHE A 500 -30.89 31.38 26.18
N ARG A 501 -30.22 30.53 26.96
CA ARG A 501 -29.50 30.90 28.19
C ARG A 501 -28.02 31.29 27.98
N GLY A 502 -27.53 31.24 26.74
CA GLY A 502 -26.14 31.55 26.40
C GLY A 502 -25.42 30.46 25.61
N LYS A 503 -24.14 30.68 25.38
CA LYS A 503 -23.25 29.76 24.64
C LYS A 503 -22.34 29.01 25.61
N LYS A 504 -22.24 27.69 25.42
CA LYS A 504 -21.36 26.81 26.21
C LYS A 504 -20.43 26.02 25.31
N THR A 505 -19.20 25.77 25.77
CA THR A 505 -18.22 24.93 25.07
C THR A 505 -17.67 23.89 26.01
N ILE A 506 -17.63 22.64 25.58
CA ILE A 506 -17.01 21.53 26.30
C ILE A 506 -16.09 20.75 25.37
N THR A 507 -15.15 20.01 25.95
CA THR A 507 -14.31 19.06 25.23
C THR A 507 -14.41 17.71 25.91
N ALA A 508 -15.05 16.75 25.25
CA ALA A 508 -15.11 15.36 25.67
C ALA A 508 -13.97 14.57 25.04
N ILE A 509 -13.30 13.73 25.84
CA ILE A 509 -12.19 12.87 25.42
C ILE A 509 -12.66 11.43 25.51
N PHE A 510 -12.37 10.65 24.49
CA PHE A 510 -12.71 9.24 24.43
C PHE A 510 -11.47 8.41 24.09
N ASP A 511 -11.29 7.29 24.77
CA ASP A 511 -10.24 6.32 24.49
C ASP A 511 -10.78 5.20 23.59
N LYS A 512 -9.98 4.81 22.59
CA LYS A 512 -10.31 3.71 21.68
C LYS A 512 -10.23 2.37 22.42
N GLN A 513 -11.23 1.53 22.23
CA GLN A 513 -11.31 0.17 22.79
C GLN A 513 -10.56 -0.85 21.93
#